data_AF-A0A9Q0ES42-F1
#
_entry.id   AF-A0A9Q0ES42-F1
#
_cell.length_a   1.000
_cell.length_b   1.000
_cell.length_c   1.000
_cell.angle_alpha   90.00
_cell.angle_beta   90.00
_cell.angle_gamma   90.00
#
_symmetry.space_group_name_H-M   'P 1'
#
loop_
_entity.id
_entity.type
_entity.pdbx_description
1 polymer ?
#
loop_
_entity_poly.entity_id
_entity_poly.type
_entity_poly.pdbx_seq_one_letter_code
_entity_poly.pdbx_strand_id
1 'polypeptide(L)'
;MYYRLNGVTQRLTGATTAAYVPQGLKPGVPAERSPMIFASPTKMVSEAGSHAEHMASNKVLELQKFFQKADGLPVHLKRGVMDKMLYRTTMGLTIGGAIYVLVFLYKATQPSNK
;
A
#
# COMPACT_ATOMS: atom_id res chain seq x y z
N MET A 1 6.54 25.27 38.42
CA MET A 1 6.78 23.82 38.49
C MET A 1 6.26 23.20 37.21
N TYR A 2 7.02 22.30 36.56
CA TYR A 2 6.58 21.65 35.32
C TYR A 2 6.04 20.25 35.64
N TYR A 3 5.08 19.77 34.85
CA TYR A 3 4.42 18.49 35.09
C TYR A 3 4.38 17.69 33.79
N ARG A 4 4.52 16.37 33.89
CA ARG A 4 4.32 15.42 32.77
C ARG A 4 3.31 14.36 33.17
N LEU A 5 2.44 13.97 32.24
CA LEU A 5 1.51 12.86 32.44
C LEU A 5 2.26 11.54 32.26
N ASN A 6 2.25 10.67 33.26
CA ASN A 6 2.82 9.34 33.14
C ASN A 6 1.84 8.45 32.35
N GLY A 7 2.25 7.97 31.18
CA GLY A 7 1.40 7.16 30.30
C GLY A 7 0.97 5.81 30.88
N VAL A 8 1.70 5.28 31.87
CA VAL A 8 1.40 3.98 32.50
C VAL A 8 0.45 4.14 33.68
N THR A 9 0.70 5.13 34.54
CA THR A 9 -0.10 5.33 35.76
C THR A 9 -1.21 6.36 35.60
N GLN A 10 -1.26 7.06 34.47
CA GLN A 10 -2.21 8.15 34.17
C GLN A 10 -2.18 9.29 35.21
N ARG A 11 -1.12 9.40 36.01
CA ARG A 11 -0.96 10.44 37.04
C ARG A 11 0.01 11.53 36.60
N LEU A 12 -0.25 12.76 37.04
CA LEU A 12 0.67 13.87 36.83
C LEU A 12 1.88 13.71 37.75
N THR A 13 3.07 13.76 37.17
CA THR A 13 4.36 13.68 37.88
C THR A 13 5.14 14.97 37.66
N GLY A 14 5.90 15.41 38.66
CA GLY A 14 6.76 16.59 38.53
C GLY A 14 7.85 16.36 37.48
N ALA A 15 8.11 17.38 36.67
CA ALA A 15 9.07 17.33 35.57
C ALA A 15 9.89 18.64 35.50
N THR A 16 10.93 18.63 34.68
CA THR A 16 11.71 19.83 34.33
C THR A 16 11.13 20.49 33.07
N THR A 17 11.65 21.66 32.68
CA THR A 17 11.25 22.41 31.46
C THR A 17 11.22 21.56 30.18
N ALA A 18 11.94 20.44 30.15
CA ALA A 18 11.97 19.49 29.04
C ALA A 18 10.61 18.82 28.74
N ALA A 19 9.64 18.86 29.67
CA ALA A 19 8.32 18.24 29.48
C ALA A 19 7.47 18.89 28.40
N TYR A 20 7.78 20.13 28.00
CA TYR A 20 7.05 20.87 26.96
C TYR A 20 7.77 20.86 25.61
N VAL A 21 8.85 20.09 25.46
CA VAL A 21 9.57 19.94 24.18
C VAL A 21 9.04 18.67 23.50
N PRO A 22 8.11 18.77 22.52
CA PRO A 22 7.68 17.60 21.77
C PRO A 22 8.91 16.98 21.08
N GLN A 23 9.04 15.67 21.22
CA GLN A 23 10.19 14.84 20.81
C GLN A 23 10.91 15.36 19.55
N GLY A 24 11.99 16.12 19.76
CA GLY A 24 12.93 16.49 18.70
C GLY A 24 12.91 17.94 18.22
N LEU A 25 11.97 18.79 18.62
CA LEU A 25 12.02 20.22 18.26
C LEU A 25 12.89 21.01 19.26
N LYS A 26 14.15 21.24 18.89
CA LYS A 26 15.05 22.16 19.62
C LYS A 26 14.64 23.61 19.32
N PRO A 27 14.31 24.44 20.32
CA PRO A 27 14.04 25.87 20.10
C PRO A 27 15.31 26.55 19.59
N GLY A 28 15.26 27.15 18.39
CA GLY A 28 16.37 27.98 17.88
C GLY A 28 17.02 27.52 16.56
N VAL A 29 16.50 26.50 15.87
CA VAL A 29 16.94 26.21 14.51
C VAL A 29 16.25 27.19 13.55
N PRO A 30 16.99 27.99 12.76
CA PRO A 30 16.40 28.83 11.72
C PRO A 30 15.50 27.99 10.81
N ALA A 31 14.36 28.53 10.39
CA ALA A 31 13.47 27.87 9.42
C ALA A 31 14.15 27.81 8.05
N GLU A 32 15.10 26.89 7.90
CA GLU A 32 15.75 26.59 6.65
C GLU A 32 14.76 25.82 5.77
N ARG A 33 14.48 26.38 4.59
CA ARG A 33 13.57 25.76 3.62
C ARG A 33 14.12 24.37 3.29
N SER A 34 13.31 23.34 3.49
CA SER A 34 13.69 21.96 3.16
C SER A 34 14.20 21.90 1.71
N PRO A 35 15.45 21.47 1.46
CA PRO A 35 15.98 21.41 0.11
C PRO A 35 15.22 20.37 -0.71
N MET A 36 15.04 20.67 -2.00
CA MET A 36 14.35 19.82 -2.97
C MET A 36 14.89 18.37 -2.91
N ILE A 37 14.01 17.43 -2.58
CA ILE A 37 14.27 16.04 -2.17
C ILE A 37 14.93 15.17 -3.26
N PHE A 38 15.11 15.68 -4.48
CA PHE A 38 15.47 14.82 -5.61
C PHE A 38 16.96 14.46 -5.71
N ALA A 39 17.87 15.17 -5.02
CA ALA A 39 19.30 15.05 -5.33
C ALA A 39 20.27 14.93 -4.13
N SER A 40 19.81 14.62 -2.91
CA SER A 40 20.73 14.40 -1.79
C SER A 40 20.97 12.90 -1.56
N PRO A 41 22.24 12.42 -1.59
CA PRO A 41 22.55 11.05 -1.20
C PRO A 41 22.27 10.89 0.30
N THR A 42 21.40 9.96 0.65
CA THR A 42 21.06 9.64 2.04
C THR A 42 22.33 9.24 2.78
N LYS A 43 22.81 10.11 3.69
CA LYS A 43 23.74 9.69 4.74
C LYS A 43 23.00 8.66 5.59
N MET A 44 23.37 7.39 5.45
CA MET A 44 22.91 6.32 6.32
C MET A 44 23.51 6.55 7.71
N VAL A 45 22.68 7.04 8.63
CA VAL A 45 22.96 6.95 10.05
C VAL A 45 22.84 5.48 10.42
N SER A 46 24.01 4.89 10.69
CA SER A 46 24.21 3.54 11.17
C SER A 46 23.58 3.37 12.55
N GLU A 47 22.32 2.93 12.62
CA GLU A 47 21.79 2.16 13.75
C GLU A 47 20.47 1.47 13.36
N ALA A 48 20.57 0.33 12.67
CA ALA A 48 19.44 -0.58 12.50
C ALA A 48 19.98 -2.01 12.39
N GLY A 49 20.24 -2.61 13.55
CA GLY A 49 20.46 -4.05 13.66
C GLY A 49 19.27 -4.82 13.09
N SER A 50 19.58 -5.86 12.32
CA SER A 50 18.75 -7.06 12.08
C SER A 50 17.30 -6.93 11.59
N HIS A 51 16.84 -5.79 11.08
CA HIS A 51 15.50 -5.68 10.43
C HIS A 51 15.54 -5.52 8.91
N ALA A 52 16.73 -5.46 8.31
CA ALA A 52 16.90 -5.14 6.88
C ALA A 52 16.64 -6.31 5.91
N GLU A 53 16.55 -7.57 6.38
CA GLU A 53 16.39 -8.73 5.50
C GLU A 53 14.95 -8.99 5.04
N HIS A 54 13.95 -8.32 5.63
CA HIS A 54 12.53 -8.55 5.33
C HIS A 54 11.86 -7.47 4.47
N MET A 55 12.60 -6.44 4.03
CA MET A 55 12.05 -5.43 3.12
C MET A 55 12.49 -5.73 1.70
N ALA A 56 11.63 -6.41 0.93
CA ALA A 56 11.78 -6.49 -0.51
C ALA A 56 12.06 -5.08 -1.07
N SER A 57 13.08 -4.96 -1.92
CA SER A 57 13.50 -3.68 -2.48
C SER A 57 12.31 -2.95 -3.12
N ASN A 58 12.28 -1.61 -2.99
CA ASN A 58 11.20 -0.81 -3.55
C ASN A 58 11.23 -0.88 -5.08
N LYS A 59 10.21 -1.50 -5.67
CA LYS A 59 10.02 -1.64 -7.14
C LYS A 59 8.96 -0.72 -7.72
N VAL A 60 8.42 0.23 -6.94
CA VAL A 60 7.31 1.09 -7.37
C VAL A 60 7.69 1.91 -8.58
N LEU A 61 8.91 2.49 -8.62
CA LEU A 61 9.37 3.30 -9.74
C LEU A 61 9.50 2.48 -11.03
N GLU A 62 9.96 1.23 -10.94
CA GLU A 62 10.08 0.33 -12.10
C GLU A 62 8.70 -0.02 -12.66
N LEU A 63 7.76 -0.38 -11.78
CA LEU A 63 6.38 -0.68 -12.17
C LEU A 63 5.68 0.55 -12.76
N GLN A 64 5.87 1.73 -12.18
CA GLN A 64 5.34 2.98 -12.73
C GLN A 64 5.83 3.23 -14.16
N LYS A 65 7.15 3.11 -14.40
CA LYS A 65 7.72 3.23 -15.75
C LYS A 65 7.12 2.21 -16.73
N PHE A 66 6.93 0.96 -16.27
CA PHE A 66 6.35 -0.10 -17.09
C PHE A 66 4.89 0.18 -17.47
N PHE A 67 4.04 0.51 -16.50
CA PHE A 67 2.60 0.73 -16.74
C PHE A 67 2.31 2.05 -17.46
N GLN A 68 3.16 3.07 -17.29
CA GLN A 68 2.99 4.39 -17.94
C GLN A 68 3.56 4.44 -19.36
N LYS A 69 4.24 3.40 -19.84
CA LYS A 69 4.77 3.35 -21.22
C LYS A 69 3.65 3.52 -22.25
N ALA A 70 3.83 4.38 -23.25
CA ALA A 70 2.83 4.70 -24.27
C ALA A 70 2.74 3.62 -25.37
N ASP A 71 2.35 2.40 -25.02
CA ASP A 71 2.21 1.28 -25.97
C ASP A 71 0.80 1.13 -26.55
N GLY A 72 -0.16 1.99 -26.17
CA GLY A 72 -1.58 1.89 -26.59
C GLY A 72 -2.35 0.69 -26.03
N LEU A 73 -1.70 -0.18 -25.24
CA LEU A 73 -2.33 -1.33 -24.59
C LEU A 73 -3.21 -0.89 -23.41
N PRO A 74 -4.43 -1.46 -23.28
CA PRO A 74 -5.28 -1.20 -22.12
C PRO A 74 -4.67 -1.78 -20.84
N VAL A 75 -4.95 -1.15 -19.69
CA VAL A 75 -4.33 -1.49 -18.41
C VAL A 75 -4.49 -2.96 -18.00
N HIS A 76 -5.63 -3.58 -18.32
CA HIS A 76 -5.94 -4.97 -17.96
C HIS A 76 -5.22 -6.03 -18.83
N LEU A 77 -4.48 -5.63 -19.87
CA LEU A 77 -3.65 -6.51 -20.70
C LEU A 77 -2.18 -6.08 -20.71
N LYS A 78 -1.81 -5.11 -19.87
CA LYS A 78 -0.54 -4.38 -19.93
C LYS A 78 0.65 -5.26 -19.56
N ARG A 79 0.46 -6.30 -18.74
CA ARG A 79 1.50 -7.24 -18.30
C ARG A 79 1.72 -8.39 -19.28
N GLY A 80 0.99 -8.41 -20.40
CA GLY A 80 1.28 -9.28 -21.54
C GLY A 80 0.51 -10.60 -21.54
N VAL A 81 1.22 -11.72 -21.70
CA VAL A 81 0.62 -13.03 -22.00
C VAL A 81 -0.24 -13.56 -20.85
N MET A 82 0.23 -13.40 -19.61
CA MET A 82 -0.52 -13.86 -18.42
C MET A 82 -1.87 -13.16 -18.30
N ASP A 83 -1.91 -11.83 -18.49
CA ASP A 83 -3.15 -11.06 -18.45
C ASP A 83 -4.13 -11.51 -19.55
N LYS A 84 -3.62 -11.77 -20.77
CA LYS A 84 -4.44 -12.26 -21.89
C LYS A 84 -5.01 -13.65 -21.64
N MET A 85 -4.20 -14.57 -21.10
CA MET A 85 -4.66 -15.92 -20.77
C MET A 85 -5.71 -15.86 -19.67
N LEU A 86 -5.46 -15.09 -18.60
CA LEU A 86 -6.39 -14.91 -17.51
C LEU A 86 -7.71 -14.28 -17.99
N TYR A 87 -7.65 -13.24 -18.81
CA TYR A 87 -8.83 -12.61 -19.39
C TYR A 87 -9.67 -13.61 -20.20
N ARG A 88 -9.03 -14.38 -21.09
CA ARG A 88 -9.72 -15.36 -21.94
C ARG A 88 -10.38 -16.47 -21.13
N THR A 89 -9.71 -16.99 -20.11
CA THR A 89 -10.26 -18.06 -19.26
C THR A 89 -11.42 -17.55 -18.42
N THR A 90 -11.30 -16.36 -17.81
CA THR A 90 -12.40 -15.73 -17.06
C THR A 90 -13.60 -15.44 -17.97
N MET A 91 -13.37 -14.96 -19.19
CA MET A 91 -14.45 -14.69 -20.13
C MET A 91 -15.13 -15.98 -20.59
N GLY A 92 -14.36 -17.03 -20.87
CA GLY A 92 -14.92 -18.35 -21.18
C GLY A 92 -15.75 -18.93 -20.04
N LEU A 93 -15.25 -18.84 -18.80
CA LEU A 93 -15.95 -19.33 -17.61
C LEU A 93 -17.26 -18.56 -17.35
N THR A 94 -17.25 -17.23 -17.49
CA THR A 94 -18.46 -16.40 -17.28
C THR A 94 -19.52 -16.65 -18.34
N ILE A 95 -19.14 -16.74 -19.62
CA ILE A 95 -20.07 -17.09 -20.70
C ILE A 95 -20.63 -18.50 -20.48
N GLY A 96 -19.77 -19.48 -20.19
CA GLY A 96 -20.18 -20.84 -19.90
C GLY A 96 -21.10 -20.92 -18.69
N GLY A 97 -20.78 -20.19 -17.62
CA GLY A 97 -21.60 -20.09 -16.41
C GLY A 97 -22.97 -19.47 -16.68
N ALA A 98 -23.05 -18.41 -17.50
CA ALA A 98 -24.32 -17.80 -17.88
C ALA A 98 -25.21 -18.78 -18.66
N ILE A 99 -24.64 -19.51 -19.63
CA ILE A 99 -25.37 -20.56 -20.36
C ILE A 99 -25.85 -21.66 -19.41
N TYR A 100 -24.98 -22.11 -18.50
CA TYR A 100 -25.33 -23.11 -17.50
C TYR A 100 -26.50 -22.65 -16.62
N VAL A 101 -26.47 -21.40 -16.15
CA VAL A 101 -27.57 -20.81 -15.35
C VAL A 101 -28.87 -20.79 -16.14
N LEU A 102 -28.85 -20.46 -17.44
CA LEU A 102 -30.05 -20.48 -18.28
C LEU A 102 -30.63 -21.89 -18.44
N VAL A 103 -29.77 -22.89 -18.69
CA VAL A 103 -30.20 -24.30 -18.78
C VAL A 103 -30.75 -24.80 -17.44
N PHE A 104 -30.05 -24.46 -16.34
CA PHE A 104 -30.48 -24.81 -14.99
C PHE A 104 -31.85 -24.19 -14.67
N LEU A 105 -32.03 -22.90 -14.95
CA LEU A 105 -33.30 -22.20 -14.76
C LEU A 105 -34.40 -22.85 -15.59
N TYR A 106 -34.16 -23.14 -16.87
CA TYR A 106 -35.14 -23.82 -17.72
C TYR A 106 -35.60 -25.15 -17.12
N LYS A 107 -34.67 -26.00 -16.68
CA LYS A 107 -35.02 -27.27 -16.01
C LYS A 107 -35.77 -27.06 -14.70
N ALA A 108 -35.37 -26.06 -13.91
CA ALA A 108 -36.01 -25.74 -12.64
C ALA A 108 -37.45 -25.21 -12.82
N THR A 109 -37.73 -24.53 -13.93
CA THR A 109 -39.08 -24.01 -14.23
C THR A 109 -40.05 -25.07 -14.76
N GLN A 110 -39.56 -26.25 -15.17
CA GLN A 110 -40.45 -27.32 -15.59
C GLN A 110 -41.07 -28.01 -14.37
N PRO A 111 -42.38 -28.33 -14.42
CA PRO A 111 -43.02 -29.06 -13.34
C PRO A 111 -42.40 -30.46 -13.22
N SER A 112 -41.84 -30.75 -12.05
CA SER A 112 -41.41 -32.12 -11.74
C SER A 112 -42.65 -32.92 -11.38
N ASN A 113 -43.06 -33.86 -12.24
CA ASN A 113 -44.00 -34.89 -11.81
C ASN A 113 -43.34 -35.70 -10.70
N LYS A 114 -44.00 -35.73 -9.55
CA LYS A 114 -43.58 -36.47 -8.35
C LYS A 114 -44.31 -37.80 -8.30
#